data_AF-A4WIE8-F1
#
_entry.id   AF-A4WIE8-F1
#
_cell.length_a   1.000
_cell.length_b   1.000
_cell.length_c   1.000
_cell.angle_alpha   90.00
_cell.angle_beta   90.00
_cell.angle_gamma   90.00
#
_symmetry.space_group_name_H-M   'P 1'
#
loop_
_entity.id
_entity.type
_entity.pdbx_description
1 polymer ?
#
loop_
_entity_poly.entity_id
_entity_poly.type
_entity_poly.pdbx_seq_one_letter_code
_entity_poly.pdbx_strand_id
1 'polypeptide(L)'
;MLKGSLKTAVPYVQSKYYTEEVRRRLIALLDKEIKDYTWDDVAELERIAEAIYNEYIETGMEDLLDYYPKLMTYIAVVRGLIRRREMEKKTQGGAVV
;
A
#
# COMPACT_ATOMS: atom_id res chain seq x y z
N MET A 1 9.65 3.61 -10.40
CA MET A 1 10.67 2.74 -9.80
C MET A 1 10.18 2.05 -8.52
N LEU A 2 9.65 2.76 -7.52
CA LEU A 2 9.20 2.17 -6.23
C LEU A 2 8.11 1.08 -6.35
N LYS A 3 7.04 1.31 -7.14
CA LYS A 3 5.94 0.36 -7.35
C LYS A 3 6.42 -0.98 -7.93
N GLY A 4 7.31 -0.92 -8.93
CA GLY A 4 7.85 -2.11 -9.59
C GLY A 4 8.71 -2.96 -8.65
N SER A 5 9.57 -2.34 -7.85
CA SER A 5 10.40 -3.06 -6.86
C SER A 5 9.58 -3.70 -5.74
N LEU A 6 8.47 -3.07 -5.33
CA LEU A 6 7.55 -3.64 -4.34
C LEU A 6 6.88 -4.90 -4.88
N LYS A 7 6.35 -4.85 -6.11
CA LYS A 7 5.66 -6.00 -6.72
C LYS A 7 6.57 -7.22 -6.86
N THR A 8 7.85 -7.03 -7.19
CA THR A 8 8.82 -8.13 -7.31
C THR A 8 9.29 -8.70 -5.98
N ALA A 9 9.17 -7.92 -4.90
CA ALA A 9 9.63 -8.30 -3.56
C ALA A 9 8.49 -8.80 -2.65
N VAL A 10 7.27 -9.00 -3.19
CA VAL A 10 6.12 -9.46 -2.40
C VAL A 10 6.48 -10.80 -1.74
N PRO A 11 6.47 -10.88 -0.40
CA PRO A 11 6.90 -12.08 0.30
C PRO A 11 5.95 -13.25 0.02
N TYR A 12 6.47 -14.47 0.19
CA TYR A 12 5.68 -15.68 0.11
C TYR A 12 4.60 -15.70 1.19
N VAL A 13 3.50 -16.36 0.86
CA VAL A 13 2.34 -16.52 1.72
C VAL A 13 2.68 -17.20 3.04
N GLN A 14 2.00 -16.78 4.11
CA GLN A 14 2.16 -17.36 5.43
C GLN A 14 0.81 -17.70 6.07
N SER A 15 0.85 -18.12 7.33
CA SER A 15 -0.13 -19.05 7.87
C SER A 15 -1.38 -18.39 8.45
N LYS A 16 -1.26 -17.22 9.10
CA LYS A 16 -2.28 -16.74 10.04
C LYS A 16 -2.82 -15.36 9.69
N TYR A 17 -1.95 -14.38 9.58
CA TYR A 17 -2.27 -12.98 9.29
C TYR A 17 -2.02 -12.65 7.82
N TYR A 18 -0.91 -13.10 7.23
CA TYR A 18 -0.57 -12.85 5.82
C TYR A 18 -0.90 -14.03 4.91
N THR A 19 -2.21 -14.25 4.69
CA THR A 19 -2.73 -15.36 3.88
C THR A 19 -2.63 -15.09 2.37
N GLU A 20 -2.93 -16.11 1.53
CA GLU A 20 -2.88 -15.96 0.06
C GLU A 20 -3.92 -14.97 -0.43
N GLU A 21 -5.05 -14.87 0.25
CA GLU A 21 -6.06 -13.86 -0.02
C GLU A 21 -5.52 -12.44 0.25
N VAL A 22 -4.86 -12.23 1.39
CA VAL A 22 -4.21 -10.94 1.73
C VAL A 22 -3.15 -10.59 0.70
N ARG A 23 -2.31 -11.57 0.32
CA ARG A 23 -1.29 -11.41 -0.72
C ARG A 23 -1.88 -11.06 -2.08
N ARG A 24 -2.97 -11.70 -2.50
CA ARG A 24 -3.65 -11.38 -3.77
C ARG A 24 -4.23 -9.97 -3.77
N ARG A 25 -4.84 -9.54 -2.66
CA ARG A 25 -5.32 -8.15 -2.50
C ARG A 25 -4.18 -7.15 -2.59
N LEU A 26 -3.04 -7.44 -1.96
CA LEU A 26 -1.84 -6.62 -2.09
C LEU A 26 -1.38 -6.49 -3.54
N ILE A 27 -1.26 -7.60 -4.27
CA ILE A 27 -0.84 -7.59 -5.67
C ILE A 27 -1.85 -6.81 -6.53
N ALA A 28 -3.16 -7.01 -6.32
CA ALA A 28 -4.20 -6.31 -7.06
C ALA A 28 -4.14 -4.79 -6.83
N LEU A 29 -3.91 -4.35 -5.59
CA LEU A 29 -3.67 -2.94 -5.28
C LEU A 29 -2.41 -2.45 -5.99
N LEU A 30 -1.30 -3.16 -5.85
CA LEU A 30 -0.03 -2.84 -6.50
C LEU A 30 -0.09 -2.89 -8.03
N ASP A 31 -1.16 -3.40 -8.64
CA ASP A 31 -1.36 -3.33 -10.09
C ASP A 31 -2.10 -2.07 -10.53
N LYS A 32 -2.88 -1.45 -9.66
CA LYS A 32 -3.62 -0.21 -9.96
C LYS A 32 -2.70 0.90 -10.45
N GLU A 33 -3.16 1.65 -11.44
CA GLU A 33 -2.50 2.89 -11.85
C GLU A 33 -2.48 3.88 -10.68
N ILE A 34 -1.37 4.60 -10.52
CA ILE A 34 -1.16 5.51 -9.37
C ILE A 34 -2.28 6.56 -9.28
N LYS A 35 -2.78 7.01 -10.43
CA LYS A 35 -3.87 7.98 -10.55
C LYS A 35 -5.23 7.42 -10.11
N ASP A 36 -5.40 6.11 -10.01
CA ASP A 36 -6.69 5.48 -9.71
C ASP A 36 -6.83 5.10 -8.23
N TYR A 37 -5.78 5.34 -7.43
CA TYR A 37 -5.82 5.12 -5.99
C TYR A 37 -6.83 6.02 -5.28
N THR A 38 -7.57 5.42 -4.36
CA THR A 38 -8.53 6.07 -3.45
C THR A 38 -8.06 6.02 -1.99
N TRP A 39 -8.77 6.71 -1.09
CA TRP A 39 -8.54 6.56 0.35
C TRP A 39 -8.90 5.16 0.87
N ASP A 40 -9.86 4.47 0.26
CA ASP A 40 -10.19 3.08 0.62
C ASP A 40 -9.04 2.13 0.26
N ASP A 41 -8.37 2.37 -0.87
CA ASP A 41 -7.17 1.63 -1.27
C ASP A 41 -6.02 1.84 -0.29
N VAL A 42 -5.85 3.06 0.22
CA VAL A 42 -4.88 3.37 1.28
C VAL A 42 -5.20 2.57 2.55
N ALA A 43 -6.45 2.61 2.99
CA ALA A 43 -6.88 1.88 4.19
C ALA A 43 -6.68 0.37 4.04
N GLU A 44 -6.90 -0.19 2.85
CA GLU A 44 -6.62 -1.60 2.58
C GLU A 44 -5.12 -1.91 2.58
N LEU A 45 -4.29 -1.06 1.98
CA LEU A 45 -2.83 -1.22 2.06
C LEU A 45 -2.32 -1.17 3.51
N GLU A 46 -2.87 -0.28 4.35
CA GLU A 46 -2.53 -0.18 5.78
C GLU A 46 -2.92 -1.44 6.55
N ARG A 47 -4.13 -1.98 6.31
CA ARG A 47 -4.55 -3.28 6.89
C ARG A 47 -3.64 -4.43 6.47
N ILE A 48 -3.20 -4.44 5.22
CA ILE A 48 -2.26 -5.45 4.72
C ILE A 48 -0.88 -5.30 5.37
N ALA A 49 -0.40 -4.05 5.53
CA ALA A 49 0.88 -3.80 6.20
C ALA A 49 0.87 -4.29 7.65
N GLU A 50 -0.23 -4.05 8.37
CA GLU A 50 -0.45 -4.58 9.71
C GLU A 50 -0.44 -6.12 9.73
N ALA A 51 -1.12 -6.77 8.78
CA ALA A 51 -1.12 -8.23 8.66
C ALA A 51 0.29 -8.80 8.43
N ILE A 52 1.10 -8.16 7.58
CA ILE A 52 2.50 -8.54 7.32
C ILE A 52 3.33 -8.41 8.59
N TYR A 53 3.18 -7.30 9.32
CA TYR A 53 3.92 -7.08 10.56
C TYR A 53 3.52 -8.07 11.66
N ASN A 54 2.22 -8.35 11.82
CA ASN A 54 1.74 -9.33 12.79
C ASN A 54 2.23 -10.74 12.47
N GLU A 55 2.30 -11.13 11.19
CA GLU A 55 2.90 -12.42 10.80
C GLU A 55 4.40 -12.46 11.10
N TYR A 56 5.13 -11.35 10.91
CA TYR A 56 6.53 -11.27 11.34
C TYR A 56 6.68 -11.49 12.85
N ILE A 57 5.85 -10.84 13.67
CA ILE A 57 5.88 -11.01 15.13
C ILE A 57 5.60 -12.47 15.54
N GLU A 58 4.71 -13.16 14.82
CA GLU A 58 4.39 -14.57 15.09
C GLU A 58 5.49 -15.54 14.64
N THR A 59 6.10 -15.30 13.48
CA THR A 59 6.96 -16.29 12.80
C THR A 59 8.46 -15.99 12.88
N GLY A 60 8.84 -14.74 13.16
CA GLY A 60 10.22 -14.26 13.08
C GLY A 60 10.79 -14.21 11.64
N MET A 61 9.95 -14.27 10.61
CA MET A 61 10.42 -14.31 9.23
C MET A 61 10.88 -12.91 8.75
N GLU A 62 12.18 -12.70 8.70
CA GLU A 62 12.83 -11.41 8.37
C GLU A 62 12.40 -10.82 7.02
N ASP A 63 12.09 -11.64 6.01
CA ASP A 63 11.60 -11.17 4.71
C ASP A 63 10.33 -10.30 4.82
N LEU A 64 9.46 -10.59 5.80
CA LEU A 64 8.28 -9.78 6.10
C LEU A 64 8.66 -8.43 6.70
N LEU A 65 9.64 -8.43 7.61
CA LEU A 65 10.16 -7.22 8.24
C LEU A 65 10.88 -6.33 7.23
N ASP A 66 11.60 -6.91 6.27
CA ASP A 66 12.24 -6.19 5.16
C ASP A 66 11.24 -5.58 4.18
N TYR A 67 10.07 -6.20 4.04
CA TYR A 67 9.02 -5.75 3.13
C TYR A 67 8.15 -4.65 3.74
N TYR A 68 7.79 -4.80 5.02
CA TYR A 68 6.92 -3.88 5.75
C TYR A 68 7.29 -2.37 5.58
N PRO A 69 8.54 -1.91 5.83
CA PRO A 69 8.89 -0.50 5.71
C PRO A 69 8.82 0.00 4.27
N LYS A 70 9.04 -0.87 3.27
CA LYS A 70 8.88 -0.54 1.84
C LYS A 70 7.41 -0.29 1.54
N LEU A 71 6.52 -1.14 2.06
CA LEU A 71 5.08 -0.97 1.90
C LEU A 71 4.57 0.30 2.59
N MET A 72 5.02 0.58 3.82
CA MET A 72 4.68 1.81 4.55
C MET A 72 5.14 3.07 3.81
N THR A 73 6.34 3.05 3.23
CA THR A 73 6.83 4.16 2.39
C THR A 73 5.93 4.38 1.18
N TYR A 74 5.52 3.30 0.51
CA TYR A 74 4.61 3.38 -0.62
C TYR A 74 3.24 3.97 -0.25
N ILE A 75 2.67 3.53 0.87
CA ILE A 75 1.42 4.07 1.43
C ILE A 75 1.52 5.58 1.63
N ALA A 76 2.61 6.06 2.25
CA ALA A 76 2.83 7.49 2.48
C ALA A 76 2.89 8.29 1.17
N VAL A 77 3.55 7.76 0.13
CA VAL A 77 3.58 8.37 -1.20
C VAL A 77 2.18 8.44 -1.81
N VAL A 78 1.42 7.34 -1.78
CA VAL A 78 0.04 7.29 -2.31
C VAL A 78 -0.85 8.32 -1.61
N ARG A 79 -0.78 8.42 -0.27
CA ARG A 79 -1.51 9.43 0.51
C ARG A 79 -1.18 10.85 0.07
N GLY A 80 0.11 11.15 -0.10
CA GLY A 80 0.57 12.45 -0.58
C GLY A 80 -0.01 12.80 -1.97
N LEU A 81 -0.05 11.83 -2.87
CA LEU A 81 -0.59 12.01 -4.22
C LEU A 81 -2.11 12.21 -4.24
N ILE A 82 -2.86 11.47 -3.42
CA ILE A 82 -4.30 11.69 -3.29
C ILE A 82 -4.56 13.10 -2.76
N ARG A 83 -3.88 13.49 -1.68
CA ARG A 83 -4.07 14.80 -1.05
C ARG A 83 -3.69 15.95 -1.99
N ARG A 84 -2.62 15.80 -2.77
CA ARG A 84 -2.25 16.78 -3.81
C ARG A 84 -3.36 16.98 -4.84
N ARG A 85 -3.95 15.90 -5.36
CA ARG A 85 -5.05 15.97 -6.33
C ARG A 85 -6.29 16.65 -5.76
N GLU A 86 -6.60 16.41 -4.48
CA GLU A 86 -7.71 17.10 -3.80
C GLU A 86 -7.47 18.60 -3.68
N MET A 87 -6.23 19.03 -3.38
CA MET A 87 -5.88 20.44 -3.34
C MET A 87 -5.97 21.10 -4.72
N GLU A 88 -5.43 20.45 -5.77
CA GLU A 88 -5.49 20.94 -7.14
C GLU A 88 -6.95 21.14 -7.61
N LYS A 89 -7.85 20.18 -7.29
CA LYS A 89 -9.29 20.31 -7.58
C LYS A 89 -9.94 21.49 -6.85
N LYS A 90 -9.59 21.72 -5.58
CA LYS A 90 -10.10 22.87 -4.80
C LYS A 90 -9.62 24.20 -5.36
N THR A 91 -8.36 24.29 -5.77
CA THR A 91 -7.80 25.52 -6.38
C THR A 91 -8.45 25.83 -7.73
N GLN A 92 -8.73 24.82 -8.56
CA GLN A 92 -9.42 25.01 -9.84
C GLN A 92 -10.91 25.35 -9.68
N GLY A 93 -11.58 24.79 -8.66
CA GLY A 93 -12.97 25.11 -8.34
C GLY A 93 -13.18 26.48 -7.68
N GLY A 94 -12.13 27.08 -7.11
CA GLY A 94 -12.17 28.41 -6.48
C GLY A 94 -11.82 29.58 -7.42
N ALA A 95 -11.42 29.32 -8.66
CA ALA A 95 -11.05 30.36 -9.64
C ALA A 95 -12.25 30.94 -10.43
N VAL A 96 -13.48 30.59 -10.03
CA VAL A 96 -14.72 31.13 -10.61
C VAL A 96 -15.54 31.82 -9.51
N VAL A 97 -15.03 32.93 -8.98
CA VAL A 97 -15.82 33.95 -8.26
C VAL A 97 -15.21 35.31 -8.53
#